data_AF-A0A0N8NZP0-F1
#
_entry.id   AF-A0A0N8NZP0-F1
#
_cell.length_a   1.000
_cell.length_b   1.000
_cell.length_c   1.000
_cell.angle_alpha   90.00
_cell.angle_beta   90.00
_cell.angle_gamma   90.00
#
_symmetry.space_group_name_H-M   'P 1'
#
loop_
_entity.id
_entity.type
_entity.pdbx_description
1 polymer ?
#
loop_
_entity_poly.entity_id
_entity_poly.type
_entity_poly.pdbx_seq_one_letter_code
_entity_poly.pdbx_strand_id
1 'polypeptide(L)'
;MTILYSLYYELSKRYPHSRITGMKQESNCSKIELIIRMLKYTIGKSSFNQGIRNFISDYKYKTYNEHDFWNALSKQSKMDNAIKTNLSLLDIAESWVNKNRLPLVTITRNYKAGTAIINQKAYLRERPHDVPNKDEMVWLIPIAYLRQDFMQNTSYYSYFWLKGEKQISIRNMPDGNQFIIANPEEIGPFPVNYDLKNWNMILQFLKTKEGRESLPAYTRAKLLHDAWNLAYAGELNFSAALNMTLFLKNERDHIVWNPVYTFLDQIGRRIEIPSVVKKFQLYTIDILAPLYEDLIKEQKDEDSSKADWRRLTRSFLCRAGYLPCIKEAQSAFENWINGSNHSSQNSLPKEHICPVFKWGSMNDWILGLERILLFPKLHIQSDRTFLLRMLAGCPSQPEKIHYLLEFTMMRNISYMKESDVFLILNVLGTETVGFSTLLNFIVDNWDFVYQKYHKSDLWDKLLGSGTGRISTQQRYDKVKTLFENHKTQFGSAKHIIERSLRNTKEEINWSQLNMPVIENWLDMFLSHKIT
;
A
#
# COMPACT_ATOMS: atom_id res chain seq x y z
N MET A 1 -0.92 3.39 9.03
CA MET A 1 -0.51 3.75 7.66
C MET A 1 -0.24 5.25 7.68
N THR A 2 0.98 5.70 7.41
CA THR A 2 1.29 7.13 7.44
C THR A 2 0.43 7.84 6.41
N ILE A 3 -0.11 9.02 6.76
CA ILE A 3 -0.95 9.86 5.89
C ILE A 3 -0.31 10.05 4.51
N LEU A 4 1.03 10.10 4.47
CA LEU A 4 1.78 10.23 3.23
C LEU A 4 1.59 9.07 2.25
N TYR A 5 1.51 7.82 2.73
CA TYR A 5 1.38 6.67 1.84
C TYR A 5 0.05 6.70 1.11
N SER A 6 -1.03 7.08 1.83
CA SER A 6 -2.35 7.32 1.23
C SER A 6 -2.29 8.39 0.14
N LEU A 7 -1.56 9.49 0.38
CA LEU A 7 -1.36 10.54 -0.62
C LEU A 7 -0.58 10.06 -1.84
N TYR A 8 0.48 9.28 -1.65
CA TYR A 8 1.24 8.71 -2.77
C TYR A 8 0.32 7.85 -3.62
N TYR A 9 -0.51 6.98 -3.03
CA TYR A 9 -1.45 6.17 -3.81
C TYR A 9 -2.49 7.01 -4.53
N GLU A 10 -3.06 8.02 -3.87
CA GLU A 10 -4.14 8.81 -4.45
C GLU A 10 -3.66 9.75 -5.56
N LEU A 11 -2.56 10.47 -5.33
CA LEU A 11 -2.04 11.44 -6.29
C LEU A 11 -1.22 10.79 -7.40
N SER A 12 -0.84 9.51 -7.28
CA SER A 12 -0.16 8.77 -8.35
C SER A 12 -1.12 8.04 -9.30
N LYS A 13 -2.44 8.18 -9.10
CA LYS A 13 -3.47 7.66 -10.00
C LYS A 13 -3.54 8.46 -11.29
N ARG A 14 -4.04 7.81 -12.35
CA ARG A 14 -4.42 8.49 -13.59
C ARG A 14 -5.45 9.59 -13.35
N TYR A 15 -6.49 9.28 -12.56
CA TYR A 15 -7.56 10.20 -12.18
C TYR A 15 -7.70 10.28 -10.66
N PRO A 16 -6.94 11.15 -9.98
CA PRO A 16 -7.09 11.36 -8.55
C PRO A 16 -8.50 11.84 -8.19
N HIS A 17 -8.97 11.40 -7.03
CA HIS A 17 -10.26 11.73 -6.42
C HIS A 17 -11.48 11.35 -7.26
N SER A 18 -11.31 10.43 -8.21
CA SER A 18 -12.35 10.03 -9.18
C SER A 18 -13.62 9.39 -8.58
N ARG A 19 -13.76 9.32 -7.25
CA ARG A 19 -14.89 8.66 -6.59
C ARG A 19 -15.64 9.52 -5.57
N ILE A 20 -15.05 10.54 -4.93
CA ILE A 20 -15.71 11.32 -3.86
C ILE A 20 -15.05 12.72 -3.70
N THR A 21 -15.83 13.79 -3.72
CA THR A 21 -15.34 15.18 -3.51
C THR A 21 -14.73 15.40 -2.12
N GLY A 22 -15.31 14.82 -1.07
CA GLY A 22 -14.77 14.87 0.29
C GLY A 22 -13.33 14.32 0.41
N MET A 23 -13.01 13.25 -0.34
CA MET A 23 -11.64 12.69 -0.35
C MET A 23 -10.60 13.67 -0.92
N LYS A 24 -11.02 14.56 -1.83
CA LYS A 24 -10.13 15.58 -2.41
C LYS A 24 -9.71 16.60 -1.36
N GLN A 25 -10.67 17.07 -0.55
CA GLN A 25 -10.39 18.05 0.50
C GLN A 25 -9.44 17.47 1.56
N GLU A 26 -9.71 16.25 2.04
CA GLU A 26 -8.87 15.57 3.02
C GLU A 26 -7.44 15.33 2.52
N SER A 27 -7.31 14.89 1.26
CA SER A 27 -6.00 14.70 0.62
C SER A 27 -5.24 16.02 0.48
N ASN A 28 -5.92 17.10 0.11
CA ASN A 28 -5.30 18.42 0.00
C ASN A 28 -4.82 18.94 1.36
N CYS A 29 -5.62 18.81 2.41
CA CYS A 29 -5.22 19.18 3.78
C CYS A 29 -3.96 18.42 4.21
N SER A 30 -3.98 17.09 4.04
CA SER A 30 -2.86 16.21 4.35
C SER A 30 -1.59 16.61 3.57
N LYS A 31 -1.73 16.94 2.29
CA LYS A 31 -0.62 17.40 1.45
C LYS A 31 -0.04 18.72 1.96
N ILE A 32 -0.89 19.68 2.33
CA ILE A 32 -0.46 20.98 2.89
C ILE A 32 0.29 20.79 4.20
N GLU A 33 -0.20 19.92 5.10
CA GLU A 33 0.47 19.61 6.36
C GLU A 33 1.91 19.11 6.14
N LEU A 34 2.10 18.22 5.16
CA LEU A 34 3.41 17.68 4.81
C LEU A 34 4.33 18.72 4.14
N ILE A 35 3.77 19.65 3.36
CA ILE A 35 4.53 20.79 2.80
C ILE A 35 5.00 21.70 3.94
N ILE A 36 4.12 22.03 4.89
CA ILE A 36 4.48 22.85 6.06
C ILE A 36 5.57 22.15 6.88
N ARG A 37 5.45 20.83 7.10
CA ARG A 37 6.50 20.02 7.75
C ARG A 37 7.83 20.13 7.00
N MET A 38 7.84 19.89 5.69
CA MET A 38 9.04 20.00 4.85
C MET A 38 9.71 21.37 4.98
N LEU A 39 8.92 22.45 4.91
CA LEU A 39 9.42 23.81 5.02
C LEU A 39 9.95 24.12 6.42
N LYS A 40 9.31 23.63 7.48
CA LYS A 40 9.82 23.73 8.86
C LYS A 40 11.19 23.06 9.03
N TYR A 41 11.41 21.90 8.42
CA TYR A 41 12.73 21.26 8.41
C TYR A 41 13.74 22.05 7.57
N THR A 42 13.30 22.60 6.44
CA THR A 42 14.14 23.37 5.52
C THR A 42 14.67 24.66 6.15
N ILE A 43 13.81 25.42 6.84
CA ILE A 43 14.20 26.72 7.46
C ILE A 43 14.64 26.58 8.92
N GLY A 44 14.49 25.39 9.51
CA GLY A 44 14.78 25.14 10.91
C GLY A 44 13.64 25.54 11.86
N LYS A 45 13.56 24.80 12.97
CA LYS A 45 12.49 24.94 13.98
C LYS A 45 12.41 26.35 14.59
N SER A 46 13.56 26.99 14.81
CA SER A 46 13.63 28.33 15.42
C SER A 46 12.99 29.39 14.52
N SER A 47 13.48 29.51 13.28
CA SER A 47 12.97 30.46 12.29
C SER A 47 11.51 30.22 11.95
N PHE A 48 11.10 28.95 11.83
CA PHE A 48 9.70 28.61 11.61
C PHE A 48 8.81 29.08 12.76
N ASN A 49 9.15 28.74 14.00
CA ASN A 49 8.35 29.11 15.17
C ASN A 49 8.29 30.63 15.37
N GLN A 50 9.41 31.34 15.13
CA GLN A 50 9.43 32.79 15.22
C GLN A 50 8.58 33.43 14.12
N GLY A 51 8.62 32.90 12.89
CA GLY A 51 7.77 33.38 11.80
C GLY A 51 6.29 33.22 12.10
N ILE A 52 5.88 32.10 12.71
CA ILE A 52 4.50 31.88 13.18
C ILE A 52 4.11 32.89 14.27
N ARG A 53 5.00 33.15 15.24
CA ARG A 53 4.73 34.14 16.30
C ARG A 53 4.54 35.54 15.73
N ASN A 54 5.39 35.94 14.79
CA ASN A 54 5.29 37.24 14.12
C ASN A 54 3.98 37.33 13.34
N PHE A 55 3.63 36.29 12.56
CA PHE A 55 2.34 36.22 11.85
C PHE A 55 1.14 36.40 12.79
N ILE A 56 1.07 35.63 13.89
CA ILE A 56 -0.02 35.74 14.86
C ILE A 56 -0.09 37.13 15.48
N SER A 57 1.06 37.75 15.76
CA SER A 57 1.13 39.11 16.30
C SER A 57 0.64 40.16 15.30
N ASP A 58 1.10 40.09 14.05
CA ASP A 58 0.80 41.06 13.00
C ASP A 58 -0.70 41.05 12.60
N TYR A 59 -1.32 39.87 12.65
CA TYR A 59 -2.72 39.63 12.27
C TYR A 59 -3.65 39.42 13.48
N LYS A 60 -3.20 39.74 14.70
CA LYS A 60 -4.04 39.66 15.90
C LYS A 60 -5.29 40.54 15.72
N TYR A 61 -6.46 39.93 15.87
CA TYR A 61 -7.78 40.56 15.66
C TYR A 61 -8.04 41.09 14.23
N LYS A 62 -7.31 40.59 13.22
CA LYS A 62 -7.49 40.92 11.80
C LYS A 62 -7.84 39.68 10.99
N THR A 63 -8.34 39.89 9.77
CA THR A 63 -8.44 38.84 8.75
C THR A 63 -7.11 38.68 8.02
N TYR A 64 -6.86 37.49 7.47
CA TYR A 64 -5.68 37.16 6.69
C TYR A 64 -6.04 36.21 5.55
N ASN A 65 -5.16 36.10 4.55
CA ASN A 65 -5.20 35.11 3.49
C ASN A 65 -3.95 34.20 3.51
N GLU A 66 -3.82 33.30 2.53
CA GLU A 66 -2.68 32.38 2.46
C GLU A 66 -1.33 33.09 2.18
N HIS A 67 -1.34 34.14 1.37
CA HIS A 67 -0.12 34.90 1.05
C HIS A 67 0.45 35.58 2.30
N ASP A 68 -0.42 36.13 3.16
CA ASP A 68 -0.03 36.74 4.44
C ASP A 68 0.79 35.78 5.31
N PHE A 69 0.32 34.53 5.42
CA PHE A 69 1.00 33.48 6.18
C PHE A 69 2.38 33.15 5.59
N TRP A 70 2.46 32.89 4.29
CA TRP A 70 3.71 32.53 3.64
C TRP A 70 4.72 33.68 3.61
N ASN A 71 4.25 34.93 3.50
CA ASN A 71 5.07 36.12 3.54
C ASN A 71 5.71 36.34 4.92
N ALA A 72 4.94 36.14 6.00
CA ALA A 72 5.46 36.24 7.36
C ALA A 72 6.59 35.22 7.62
N LEU A 73 6.40 33.97 7.20
CA LEU A 73 7.44 32.95 7.30
C LEU A 73 8.65 33.27 6.40
N SER A 74 8.41 33.77 5.18
CA SER A 74 9.47 34.13 4.23
C SER A 74 10.34 35.26 4.79
N LYS A 75 9.72 36.26 5.42
CA LYS A 75 10.41 37.39 6.07
C LYS A 75 11.34 36.89 7.17
N GLN A 76 10.84 36.04 8.07
CA GLN A 76 11.66 35.50 9.15
C GLN A 76 12.80 34.61 8.62
N SER A 77 12.52 33.74 7.64
CA SER A 77 13.52 32.89 7.00
C SER A 77 14.68 33.70 6.39
N LYS A 78 14.37 34.83 5.74
CA LYS A 78 15.36 35.76 5.19
C LYS A 78 16.17 36.45 6.30
N MET A 79 15.53 36.91 7.37
CA MET A 79 16.21 37.54 8.51
C MET A 79 17.23 36.61 9.17
N ASP A 80 16.89 35.33 9.29
CA ASP A 80 17.75 34.34 9.93
C ASP A 80 18.77 33.71 8.96
N ASN A 81 18.79 34.13 7.68
CA ASN A 81 19.55 33.50 6.60
C ASN A 81 19.32 31.96 6.53
N ALA A 82 18.10 31.52 6.86
CA ALA A 82 17.74 30.11 6.96
C ALA A 82 17.71 29.41 5.58
N ILE A 83 17.38 30.15 4.52
CA ILE A 83 17.37 29.67 3.14
C ILE A 83 18.45 30.41 2.32
N LYS A 84 19.42 29.66 1.79
CA LYS A 84 20.46 30.17 0.87
C LYS A 84 19.99 30.27 -0.59
N THR A 85 18.79 30.77 -0.82
CA THR A 85 18.24 31.03 -2.16
C THR A 85 17.33 32.24 -2.13
N ASN A 86 17.12 32.87 -3.29
CA ASN A 86 16.27 34.05 -3.44
C ASN A 86 14.76 33.72 -3.46
N LEU A 87 14.40 32.43 -3.38
CA LEU A 87 13.01 31.96 -3.41
C LEU A 87 12.30 32.30 -2.09
N SER A 88 11.06 32.75 -2.18
CA SER A 88 10.18 32.87 -1.00
C SER A 88 9.55 31.53 -0.65
N LEU A 89 9.09 31.39 0.60
CA LEU A 89 8.32 30.21 1.00
C LEU A 89 6.97 30.15 0.30
N LEU A 90 6.44 31.30 -0.13
CA LEU A 90 5.22 31.37 -0.96
C LEU A 90 5.46 30.69 -2.31
N ASP A 91 6.51 31.08 -3.03
CA ASP A 91 6.84 30.49 -4.35
C ASP A 91 6.98 28.96 -4.23
N ILE A 92 7.64 28.52 -3.14
CA ILE A 92 7.81 27.09 -2.87
C ILE A 92 6.44 26.47 -2.65
N ALA A 93 5.65 26.94 -1.68
CA ALA A 93 4.35 26.38 -1.35
C ALA A 93 3.40 26.32 -2.57
N GLU A 94 3.30 27.40 -3.35
CA GLU A 94 2.47 27.46 -4.56
C GLU A 94 2.89 26.41 -5.60
N SER A 95 4.20 26.18 -5.75
CA SER A 95 4.71 25.15 -6.67
C SER A 95 4.21 23.73 -6.33
N TRP A 96 3.85 23.48 -5.07
CA TRP A 96 3.30 22.22 -4.60
C TRP A 96 1.77 22.21 -4.56
N VAL A 97 1.14 23.23 -3.98
CA VAL A 97 -0.32 23.28 -3.74
C VAL A 97 -1.12 23.28 -5.04
N ASN A 98 -0.65 24.03 -6.05
CA ASN A 98 -1.37 24.20 -7.32
C ASN A 98 -1.31 22.97 -8.24
N LYS A 99 -0.52 21.95 -7.88
CA LYS A 99 -0.37 20.72 -8.67
C LYS A 99 -1.12 19.58 -8.03
N ASN A 100 -1.87 18.83 -8.82
CA ASN A 100 -2.58 17.62 -8.39
C ASN A 100 -1.70 16.35 -8.43
N ARG A 101 -0.38 16.52 -8.41
CA ARG A 101 0.63 15.44 -8.41
C ARG A 101 1.72 15.74 -7.38
N LEU A 102 2.54 14.72 -7.13
CA LEU A 102 3.78 14.81 -6.36
C LEU A 102 4.97 14.52 -7.29
N PRO A 103 6.15 15.10 -7.05
CA PRO A 103 7.35 14.77 -7.80
C PRO A 103 7.91 13.42 -7.39
N LEU A 104 8.54 12.72 -8.33
CA LEU A 104 9.55 11.70 -8.09
C LEU A 104 10.92 12.34 -8.29
N VAL A 105 11.81 12.20 -7.32
CA VAL A 105 13.21 12.61 -7.45
C VAL A 105 14.07 11.39 -7.74
N THR A 106 14.88 11.43 -8.79
CA THR A 106 15.85 10.37 -9.13
C THR A 106 17.26 10.93 -9.07
N ILE A 107 18.15 10.26 -8.32
CA ILE A 107 19.55 10.64 -8.17
C ILE A 107 20.42 9.59 -8.81
N THR A 108 21.19 9.97 -9.82
CA THR A 108 22.15 9.09 -10.52
C THR A 108 23.56 9.59 -10.29
N ARG A 109 24.40 8.78 -9.65
CA ARG A 109 25.78 9.18 -9.31
C ARG A 109 26.76 8.80 -10.42
N ASN A 110 27.65 9.74 -10.76
CA ASN A 110 28.90 9.43 -11.43
C ASN A 110 29.99 9.25 -10.38
N TYR A 111 30.20 8.00 -9.98
CA TYR A 111 31.14 7.60 -8.94
C TYR A 111 32.61 7.91 -9.25
N LYS A 112 32.99 8.04 -10.52
CA LYS A 112 34.37 8.38 -10.91
C LYS A 112 34.62 9.87 -10.81
N ALA A 113 33.65 10.69 -11.21
CA ALA A 113 33.76 12.15 -11.19
C ALA A 113 33.37 12.79 -9.85
N GLY A 114 32.82 12.02 -8.89
CA GLY A 114 32.34 12.56 -7.62
C GLY A 114 31.15 13.52 -7.81
N THR A 115 30.31 13.28 -8.82
CA THR A 115 29.14 14.10 -9.16
C THR A 115 27.85 13.28 -9.16
N ALA A 116 26.70 13.96 -9.12
CA ALA A 116 25.40 13.34 -9.31
C ALA A 116 24.51 14.20 -10.22
N ILE A 117 23.65 13.54 -10.98
CA ILE A 117 22.54 14.15 -11.70
C ILE A 117 21.27 13.89 -10.90
N ILE A 118 20.50 14.95 -10.66
CA ILE A 118 19.26 14.90 -9.91
C ILE A 118 18.14 15.35 -10.84
N ASN A 119 17.19 14.46 -11.08
CA ASN A 119 16.08 14.68 -12.00
C ASN A 119 14.75 14.61 -11.25
N GLN A 120 13.78 15.43 -11.65
CA GLN A 120 12.40 15.36 -11.18
C GLN A 120 11.41 15.12 -12.32
N LYS A 121 10.33 14.41 -12.01
CA LYS A 121 9.16 14.26 -12.89
C LYS A 121 7.91 13.99 -12.05
N ALA A 122 6.72 14.08 -12.64
CA ALA A 122 5.50 13.67 -11.95
C ALA A 122 5.53 12.18 -11.58
N TYR A 123 5.29 11.87 -10.31
CA TYR A 123 5.21 10.49 -9.83
C TYR A 123 3.86 9.86 -10.22
N LEU A 124 3.91 8.79 -11.00
CA LEU A 124 2.76 8.00 -11.43
C LEU A 124 3.01 6.54 -11.12
N ARG A 125 2.07 5.90 -10.43
CA ARG A 125 2.17 4.51 -9.98
C ARG A 125 1.19 3.64 -10.73
N GLU A 126 -0.07 4.04 -10.75
CA GLU A 126 -1.12 3.30 -11.46
C GLU A 126 -1.05 3.57 -12.96
N ARG A 127 -1.11 2.51 -13.76
CA ARG A 127 -1.11 2.60 -15.22
C ARG A 127 -2.53 2.84 -15.76
N PRO A 128 -2.66 3.40 -16.98
CA PRO A 128 -1.59 3.96 -17.81
C PRO A 128 -1.03 5.27 -17.25
N HIS A 129 0.23 5.57 -17.60
CA HIS A 129 0.93 6.80 -17.22
C HIS A 129 0.73 7.92 -18.26
N ASP A 130 -0.47 8.05 -18.81
CA ASP A 130 -0.82 8.96 -19.91
C ASP A 130 -1.48 10.27 -19.42
N VAL A 131 -1.00 10.77 -18.28
CA VAL A 131 -1.51 12.02 -17.67
C VAL A 131 -1.12 13.23 -18.54
N PRO A 132 -2.08 14.09 -18.94
CA PRO A 132 -1.78 15.31 -19.71
C PRO A 132 -0.82 16.25 -18.99
N ASN A 133 0.07 16.89 -19.75
CA ASN A 133 1.04 17.90 -19.30
C ASN A 133 1.94 17.44 -18.12
N LYS A 134 2.05 16.13 -17.87
CA LYS A 134 2.87 15.58 -16.78
C LYS A 134 4.34 16.00 -16.89
N ASP A 135 4.83 16.18 -18.11
CA ASP A 135 6.23 16.53 -18.39
C ASP A 135 6.51 18.03 -18.20
N GLU A 136 5.48 18.86 -18.07
CA GLU A 136 5.59 20.29 -17.75
C GLU A 136 5.57 20.53 -16.24
N MET A 137 5.14 19.53 -15.45
CA MET A 137 5.06 19.64 -14.00
C MET A 137 6.46 19.62 -13.37
N VAL A 138 6.87 20.76 -12.84
CA VAL A 138 8.10 20.94 -12.05
C VAL A 138 7.80 21.58 -10.70
N TRP A 139 8.54 21.18 -9.67
CA TRP A 139 8.38 21.65 -8.29
C TRP A 139 9.65 22.37 -7.83
N LEU A 140 9.46 23.29 -6.88
CA LEU A 140 10.57 23.87 -6.11
C LEU A 140 10.81 22.96 -4.89
N ILE A 141 11.88 22.16 -4.94
CA ILE A 141 12.12 21.08 -3.97
C ILE A 141 13.37 21.40 -3.14
N PRO A 142 13.24 21.68 -1.82
CA PRO A 142 14.36 21.57 -0.91
C PRO A 142 14.65 20.10 -0.62
N ILE A 143 15.83 19.62 -1.03
CA ILE A 143 16.19 18.23 -0.84
C ILE A 143 17.28 18.14 0.21
N ALA A 144 16.86 17.72 1.40
CA ALA A 144 17.77 17.25 2.45
C ALA A 144 18.37 15.92 2.03
N TYR A 145 19.66 15.72 2.27
CA TYR A 145 20.31 14.43 2.07
C TYR A 145 21.38 14.17 3.14
N LEU A 146 21.44 12.90 3.53
CA LEU A 146 22.41 12.31 4.41
C LEU A 146 23.52 11.68 3.56
N ARG A 147 24.77 11.81 4.00
CA ARG A 147 25.91 11.13 3.40
C ARG A 147 26.55 10.21 4.43
N GLN A 148 26.96 9.02 4.02
CA GLN A 148 27.55 8.03 4.94
C GLN A 148 28.84 8.55 5.61
N ASP A 149 29.66 9.31 4.91
CA ASP A 149 30.90 9.92 5.43
C ASP A 149 30.67 11.00 6.50
N PHE A 150 29.45 11.54 6.61
CA PHE A 150 29.11 12.60 7.56
C PHE A 150 28.12 12.14 8.66
N MET A 151 27.80 10.84 8.73
CA MET A 151 26.83 10.31 9.70
C MET A 151 27.21 10.55 11.17
N GLN A 152 28.48 10.78 11.47
CA GLN A 152 28.97 11.04 12.83
C GLN A 152 29.01 12.54 13.21
N ASN A 153 28.69 13.45 12.29
CA ASN A 153 28.80 14.89 12.50
C ASN A 153 27.51 15.51 13.06
N THR A 154 27.65 16.65 13.77
CA THR A 154 26.54 17.41 14.37
C THR A 154 25.59 18.07 13.36
N SER A 155 26.04 18.33 12.12
CA SER A 155 25.19 18.78 11.02
C SER A 155 24.74 17.59 10.19
N TYR A 156 23.65 16.97 10.63
CA TYR A 156 23.22 15.65 10.14
C TYR A 156 22.77 15.64 8.67
N TYR A 157 22.35 16.80 8.10
CA TYR A 157 21.84 16.90 6.73
C TYR A 157 22.51 17.99 5.90
N SER A 158 22.86 17.65 4.68
CA SER A 158 23.20 18.60 3.62
C SER A 158 21.97 18.91 2.75
N TYR A 159 21.99 20.03 2.02
CA TYR A 159 20.85 20.45 1.19
C TYR A 159 21.26 20.83 -0.23
N PHE A 160 20.42 20.47 -1.20
CA PHE A 160 20.43 21.05 -2.54
C PHE A 160 19.00 21.42 -2.94
N TRP A 161 18.89 22.26 -3.97
CA TRP A 161 17.62 22.83 -4.42
C TRP A 161 17.37 22.51 -5.88
N LEU A 162 16.21 21.93 -6.16
CA LEU A 162 15.60 22.02 -7.49
C LEU A 162 14.74 23.30 -7.50
N LYS A 163 15.12 24.29 -8.30
CA LYS A 163 14.49 25.61 -8.40
C LYS A 163 13.58 25.69 -9.63
N GLY A 164 12.89 24.59 -9.94
CA GLY A 164 11.97 24.48 -11.08
C GLY A 164 12.63 23.89 -12.32
N GLU A 165 13.94 23.58 -12.27
CA GLU A 165 14.59 22.82 -13.33
C GLU A 165 14.16 21.35 -13.30
N LYS A 166 14.04 20.72 -14.47
CA LYS A 166 13.83 19.26 -14.57
C LYS A 166 15.00 18.49 -13.99
N GLN A 167 16.22 18.99 -14.21
CA GLN A 167 17.44 18.35 -13.73
C GLN A 167 18.48 19.36 -13.29
N ILE A 168 19.31 18.96 -12.33
CA ILE A 168 20.52 19.68 -11.92
C ILE A 168 21.70 18.70 -11.80
N SER A 169 22.92 19.23 -11.90
CA SER A 169 24.13 18.48 -11.56
C SER A 169 24.73 19.03 -10.27
N ILE A 170 25.09 18.13 -9.35
CA ILE A 170 25.74 18.47 -8.09
C ILE A 170 27.13 17.84 -8.02
N ARG A 171 28.06 18.56 -7.41
CA ARG A 171 29.44 18.13 -7.18
C ARG A 171 29.64 17.68 -5.73
N ASN A 172 30.86 17.25 -5.41
CA ASN A 172 31.28 16.86 -4.07
C ASN A 172 30.46 15.70 -3.49
N MET A 173 30.09 14.73 -4.31
CA MET A 173 29.48 13.49 -3.81
C MET A 173 30.51 12.67 -3.02
N PRO A 174 30.06 11.85 -2.04
CA PRO A 174 30.97 10.99 -1.30
C PRO A 174 31.60 9.93 -2.21
N ASP A 175 32.59 9.23 -1.67
CA ASP A 175 33.37 8.25 -2.41
C ASP A 175 32.53 7.13 -3.02
N GLY A 176 33.16 6.43 -3.96
CA GLY A 176 32.60 5.30 -4.70
C GLY A 176 31.97 4.19 -3.86
N ASN A 177 32.37 4.09 -2.59
CA ASN A 177 32.01 3.02 -1.66
C ASN A 177 31.09 3.50 -0.52
N GLN A 178 30.60 4.74 -0.62
CA GLN A 178 29.76 5.36 0.39
C GLN A 178 28.43 5.78 -0.23
N PHE A 179 27.32 5.54 0.45
CA PHE A 179 26.00 5.92 -0.06
C PHE A 179 25.58 7.34 0.34
N ILE A 180 24.54 7.82 -0.33
CA ILE A 180 23.72 8.95 0.12
C ILE A 180 22.27 8.49 0.31
N ILE A 181 21.54 9.17 1.20
CA ILE A 181 20.10 9.02 1.37
C ILE A 181 19.47 10.41 1.29
N ALA A 182 18.69 10.69 0.25
CA ALA A 182 17.92 11.91 0.14
C ALA A 182 16.52 11.73 0.73
N ASN A 183 15.97 12.85 1.18
CA ASN A 183 14.70 12.94 1.91
C ASN A 183 14.64 11.97 3.14
N PRO A 184 15.67 11.96 4.01
CA PRO A 184 15.66 11.13 5.22
C PRO A 184 14.49 11.50 6.13
N GLU A 185 14.05 10.56 6.97
CA GLU A 185 12.91 10.70 7.89
C GLU A 185 11.60 11.18 7.25
N GLU A 186 11.51 11.09 5.92
CA GLU A 186 10.33 11.50 5.18
C GLU A 186 9.99 12.98 5.40
N ILE A 187 11.01 13.84 5.31
CA ILE A 187 10.91 15.30 5.46
C ILE A 187 9.89 15.90 4.49
N GLY A 188 9.92 15.50 3.22
CA GLY A 188 9.07 16.01 2.15
C GLY A 188 8.19 14.95 1.49
N PRO A 189 7.05 15.34 0.89
CA PRO A 189 6.10 14.40 0.31
C PRO A 189 6.50 13.96 -1.11
N PHE A 190 7.67 13.34 -1.27
CA PHE A 190 8.12 12.79 -2.56
C PHE A 190 8.95 11.49 -2.42
N PRO A 191 8.72 10.48 -3.29
CA PRO A 191 9.59 9.32 -3.38
C PRO A 191 10.95 9.68 -3.96
N VAL A 192 11.97 8.94 -3.54
CA VAL A 192 13.35 9.09 -4.04
C VAL A 192 13.85 7.78 -4.63
N ASN A 193 14.31 7.84 -5.87
CA ASN A 193 15.01 6.75 -6.54
C ASN A 193 16.52 7.03 -6.63
N TYR A 194 17.29 5.95 -6.64
CA TYR A 194 18.74 5.99 -6.80
C TYR A 194 19.18 5.01 -7.89
N ASP A 195 20.39 5.16 -8.39
CA ASP A 195 21.03 4.09 -9.16
C ASP A 195 21.23 2.82 -8.32
N LEU A 196 21.34 1.67 -8.98
CA LEU A 196 21.42 0.36 -8.31
C LEU A 196 22.62 0.23 -7.38
N LYS A 197 23.74 0.91 -7.67
CA LYS A 197 24.93 0.83 -6.82
C LYS A 197 24.66 1.53 -5.48
N ASN A 198 23.98 2.68 -5.48
CA ASN A 198 23.59 3.35 -4.24
C ASN A 198 22.56 2.53 -3.44
N TRP A 199 21.54 1.97 -4.09
CA TRP A 199 20.58 1.05 -3.45
C TRP A 199 21.28 -0.13 -2.77
N ASN A 200 22.22 -0.77 -3.47
CA ASN A 200 22.97 -1.90 -2.93
C ASN A 200 23.83 -1.50 -1.72
N MET A 201 24.50 -0.35 -1.75
CA MET A 201 25.29 0.12 -0.61
C MET A 201 24.42 0.39 0.63
N ILE A 202 23.24 0.99 0.45
CA ILE A 202 22.26 1.19 1.53
C ILE A 202 21.85 -0.18 2.11
N LEU A 203 21.52 -1.15 1.26
CA LEU A 203 21.15 -2.50 1.71
C LEU A 203 22.26 -3.17 2.52
N GLN A 204 23.51 -3.14 2.04
CA GLN A 204 24.63 -3.74 2.75
C GLN A 204 24.83 -3.10 4.13
N PHE A 205 24.69 -1.78 4.20
CA PHE A 205 24.74 -1.06 5.47
C PHE A 205 23.61 -1.48 6.42
N LEU A 206 22.36 -1.53 5.95
CA LEU A 206 21.20 -1.95 6.74
C LEU A 206 21.24 -3.42 7.18
N LYS A 207 22.04 -4.28 6.54
CA LYS A 207 22.26 -5.66 7.00
C LYS A 207 23.11 -5.74 8.28
N THR A 208 23.90 -4.73 8.59
CA THR A 208 24.68 -4.64 9.85
C THR A 208 23.83 -4.11 11.00
N LYS A 209 24.19 -4.44 12.25
CA LYS A 209 23.47 -3.94 13.44
C LYS A 209 23.67 -2.44 13.58
N GLU A 210 24.92 -2.01 13.48
CA GLU A 210 25.36 -0.61 13.56
C GLU A 210 24.67 0.24 12.51
N GLY A 211 24.53 -0.27 11.29
CA GLY A 211 23.85 0.44 10.22
C GLY A 211 22.34 0.61 10.42
N ARG A 212 21.68 -0.37 11.05
CA ARG A 212 20.26 -0.21 11.42
C ARG A 212 20.08 0.77 12.55
N GLU A 213 20.90 0.67 13.60
CA GLU A 213 20.77 1.48 14.81
C GLU A 213 21.17 2.95 14.59
N SER A 214 22.10 3.22 13.66
CA SER A 214 22.55 4.58 13.32
C SER A 214 21.59 5.38 12.43
N LEU A 215 20.70 4.70 11.69
CA LEU A 215 19.70 5.35 10.85
C LEU A 215 18.37 5.46 11.58
N PRO A 216 17.67 6.61 11.56
CA PRO A 216 16.33 6.72 12.13
C PRO A 216 15.35 5.74 11.51
N ALA A 217 14.42 5.21 12.32
CA ALA A 217 13.43 4.23 11.88
C ALA A 217 12.57 4.72 10.69
N TYR A 218 12.16 6.00 10.71
CA TYR A 218 11.43 6.60 9.60
C TYR A 218 12.22 6.62 8.29
N THR A 219 13.56 6.77 8.34
CA THR A 219 14.42 6.69 7.15
C THR A 219 14.43 5.26 6.60
N ARG A 220 14.58 4.25 7.46
CA ARG A 220 14.57 2.83 7.04
C ARG A 220 13.20 2.43 6.47
N ALA A 221 12.11 2.87 7.11
CA ALA A 221 10.74 2.69 6.64
C ALA A 221 10.53 3.34 5.27
N LYS A 222 10.98 4.58 5.10
CA LYS A 222 10.88 5.29 3.82
C LYS A 222 11.65 4.60 2.69
N LEU A 223 12.86 4.09 2.96
CA LEU A 223 13.64 3.37 1.95
C LEU A 223 12.90 2.13 1.44
N LEU A 224 12.30 1.35 2.34
CA LEU A 224 11.44 0.22 1.95
C LEU A 224 10.24 0.73 1.16
N HIS A 225 9.55 1.74 1.67
CA HIS A 225 8.36 2.31 1.07
C HIS A 225 8.60 2.78 -0.38
N ASP A 226 9.65 3.57 -0.58
CA ASP A 226 10.02 4.10 -1.89
C ASP A 226 10.43 2.96 -2.81
N ALA A 227 11.28 2.02 -2.36
CA ALA A 227 11.75 0.92 -3.21
C ALA A 227 10.60 0.11 -3.83
N TRP A 228 9.60 -0.29 -3.03
CA TRP A 228 8.50 -1.10 -3.56
C TRP A 228 7.52 -0.27 -4.40
N ASN A 229 7.28 1.00 -4.05
CA ASN A 229 6.43 1.90 -4.84
C ASN A 229 7.04 2.24 -6.20
N LEU A 230 8.35 2.48 -6.23
CA LEU A 230 9.13 2.66 -7.46
C LEU A 230 9.09 1.41 -8.32
N ALA A 231 9.13 0.22 -7.73
CA ALA A 231 8.97 -1.02 -8.48
C ALA A 231 7.60 -1.14 -9.14
N TYR A 232 6.52 -0.77 -8.44
CA TYR A 232 5.19 -0.71 -9.05
C TYR A 232 5.10 0.30 -10.19
N ALA A 233 5.69 1.48 -9.98
CA ALA A 233 5.76 2.53 -10.99
C ALA A 233 6.64 2.12 -12.20
N GLY A 234 7.45 1.07 -12.09
CA GLY A 234 8.42 0.69 -13.14
C GLY A 234 9.67 1.56 -13.16
N GLU A 235 9.93 2.28 -12.07
CA GLU A 235 11.10 3.14 -11.87
C GLU A 235 12.26 2.40 -11.20
N LEU A 236 11.97 1.25 -10.59
CA LEU A 236 12.94 0.34 -9.98
C LEU A 236 12.60 -1.10 -10.38
N ASN A 237 13.61 -1.96 -10.52
CA ASN A 237 13.35 -3.39 -10.77
C ASN A 237 12.82 -4.07 -9.50
N PHE A 238 11.83 -4.97 -9.62
CA PHE A 238 11.29 -5.71 -8.46
C PHE A 238 12.34 -6.50 -7.70
N SER A 239 13.38 -7.03 -8.36
CA SER A 239 14.48 -7.71 -7.68
C SER A 239 15.25 -6.77 -6.73
N ALA A 240 15.46 -5.51 -7.11
CA ALA A 240 16.10 -4.52 -6.24
C ALA A 240 15.20 -4.13 -5.06
N ALA A 241 13.89 -3.98 -5.30
CA ALA A 241 12.93 -3.71 -4.23
C ALA A 241 12.80 -4.89 -3.25
N LEU A 242 12.80 -6.13 -3.73
CA LEU A 242 12.81 -7.32 -2.91
C LEU A 242 14.15 -7.48 -2.16
N ASN A 243 15.28 -7.15 -2.80
CA ASN A 243 16.57 -7.14 -2.10
C ASN A 243 16.58 -6.21 -0.89
N MET A 244 15.90 -5.06 -0.98
CA MET A 244 15.78 -4.13 0.15
C MET A 244 15.05 -4.72 1.36
N THR A 245 14.28 -5.81 1.22
CA THR A 245 13.64 -6.46 2.38
C THR A 245 14.58 -7.38 3.14
N LEU A 246 15.74 -7.74 2.59
CA LEU A 246 16.63 -8.74 3.18
C LEU A 246 17.19 -8.35 4.56
N PHE A 247 17.23 -7.06 4.89
CA PHE A 247 17.67 -6.61 6.22
C PHE A 247 16.60 -6.83 7.30
N LEU A 248 15.32 -7.05 6.92
CA LEU A 248 14.20 -7.18 7.84
C LEU A 248 14.35 -8.37 8.80
N LYS A 249 15.11 -9.40 8.42
CA LYS A 249 15.42 -10.55 9.28
C LYS A 249 15.84 -10.12 10.69
N ASN A 250 16.60 -9.03 10.79
CA ASN A 250 17.15 -8.51 12.03
C ASN A 250 16.57 -7.13 12.44
N GLU A 251 15.48 -6.69 11.81
CA GLU A 251 14.81 -5.42 12.13
C GLU A 251 13.75 -5.64 13.22
N ARG A 252 13.75 -4.78 14.25
CA ARG A 252 12.84 -4.87 15.41
C ARG A 252 12.16 -3.55 15.76
N ASP A 253 12.18 -2.58 14.85
CA ASP A 253 11.41 -1.35 15.00
C ASP A 253 10.09 -1.42 14.23
N HIS A 254 8.97 -1.29 14.96
CA HIS A 254 7.62 -1.36 14.41
C HIS A 254 7.34 -0.33 13.28
N ILE A 255 8.00 0.83 13.31
CA ILE A 255 7.83 1.87 12.27
C ILE A 255 8.31 1.35 10.91
N VAL A 256 9.40 0.57 10.90
CA VAL A 256 10.01 0.02 9.69
C VAL A 256 9.14 -1.06 9.05
N TRP A 257 8.38 -1.80 9.86
CA TRP A 257 7.50 -2.87 9.39
C TRP A 257 6.17 -2.36 8.80
N ASN A 258 5.72 -1.16 9.15
CA ASN A 258 4.49 -0.57 8.61
C ASN A 258 4.39 -0.60 7.07
N PRO A 259 5.39 -0.12 6.29
CA PRO A 259 5.34 -0.23 4.83
C PRO A 259 5.44 -1.68 4.33
N VAL A 260 6.07 -2.59 5.09
CA VAL A 260 6.24 -4.01 4.72
C VAL A 260 4.89 -4.72 4.67
N TYR A 261 4.03 -4.53 5.66
CA TYR A 261 2.69 -5.14 5.66
C TYR A 261 1.86 -4.69 4.44
N THR A 262 1.97 -3.41 4.08
CA THR A 262 1.30 -2.88 2.89
C THR A 262 1.86 -3.50 1.62
N PHE A 263 3.19 -3.64 1.54
CA PHE A 263 3.85 -4.34 0.45
C PHE A 263 3.37 -5.80 0.33
N LEU A 264 3.41 -6.58 1.41
CA LEU A 264 3.01 -7.98 1.45
C LEU A 264 1.56 -8.17 0.98
N ASP A 265 0.65 -7.31 1.44
CA ASP A 265 -0.76 -7.35 1.05
C ASP A 265 -0.95 -7.02 -0.44
N GLN A 266 -0.36 -5.92 -0.91
CA GLN A 266 -0.56 -5.45 -2.28
C GLN A 266 0.09 -6.37 -3.32
N ILE A 267 1.30 -6.88 -3.06
CA ILE A 267 1.97 -7.80 -3.98
C ILE A 267 1.33 -9.18 -3.94
N GLY A 268 0.94 -9.67 -2.75
CA GLY A 268 0.28 -10.96 -2.59
C GLY A 268 -1.02 -11.03 -3.39
N ARG A 269 -1.80 -9.94 -3.43
CA ARG A 269 -3.03 -9.83 -4.24
C ARG A 269 -2.81 -9.79 -5.75
N ARG A 270 -1.57 -9.56 -6.22
CA ARG A 270 -1.23 -9.48 -7.64
C ARG A 270 -0.57 -10.75 -8.18
N ILE A 271 -0.03 -11.58 -7.30
CA ILE A 271 0.55 -12.88 -7.67
C ILE A 271 -0.62 -13.86 -7.85
N GLU A 272 -0.85 -14.29 -9.08
CA GLU A 272 -1.96 -15.21 -9.40
C GLU A 272 -1.48 -16.62 -9.72
N ILE A 273 -0.20 -16.78 -10.08
CA ILE A 273 0.38 -18.07 -10.46
C ILE A 273 0.52 -18.93 -9.20
N PRO A 274 -0.16 -20.08 -9.08
CA PRO A 274 -0.20 -20.85 -7.83
C PRO A 274 1.18 -21.26 -7.29
N SER A 275 2.13 -21.60 -8.17
CA SER A 275 3.51 -21.91 -7.79
C SER A 275 4.19 -20.69 -7.13
N VAL A 276 4.05 -19.52 -7.73
CA VAL A 276 4.63 -18.26 -7.22
C VAL A 276 3.93 -17.82 -5.94
N VAL A 277 2.62 -18.01 -5.81
CA VAL A 277 1.88 -17.77 -4.56
C VAL A 277 2.50 -18.57 -3.41
N LYS A 278 2.76 -19.86 -3.61
CA LYS A 278 3.38 -20.72 -2.59
C LYS A 278 4.80 -20.26 -2.24
N LYS A 279 5.62 -19.90 -3.23
CA LYS A 279 6.98 -19.35 -3.01
C LYS A 279 6.91 -18.04 -2.19
N PHE A 280 5.97 -17.16 -2.52
CA PHE A 280 5.79 -15.88 -1.83
C PHE A 280 5.27 -16.05 -0.40
N GLN A 281 4.41 -17.05 -0.16
CA GLN A 281 3.96 -17.45 1.17
C GLN A 281 5.13 -17.92 2.04
N LEU A 282 6.01 -18.78 1.51
CA LEU A 282 7.21 -19.25 2.22
C LEU A 282 8.16 -18.09 2.54
N TYR A 283 8.39 -17.18 1.59
CA TYR A 283 9.14 -15.95 1.82
C TYR A 283 8.52 -15.10 2.94
N THR A 284 7.20 -14.93 2.95
CA THR A 284 6.49 -14.17 3.99
C THR A 284 6.66 -14.80 5.37
N ILE A 285 6.62 -16.14 5.44
CA ILE A 285 6.90 -16.88 6.68
C ILE A 285 8.35 -16.65 7.12
N ASP A 286 9.32 -16.77 6.22
CA ASP A 286 10.75 -16.64 6.56
C ASP A 286 11.09 -15.27 7.19
N ILE A 287 10.51 -14.18 6.69
CA ILE A 287 10.80 -12.85 7.21
C ILE A 287 10.00 -12.52 8.49
N LEU A 288 8.78 -13.05 8.66
CA LEU A 288 7.91 -12.69 9.77
C LEU A 288 8.00 -13.63 10.97
N ALA A 289 8.33 -14.92 10.79
CA ALA A 289 8.34 -15.88 11.89
C ALA A 289 9.35 -15.51 12.99
N PRO A 290 10.60 -15.12 12.67
CA PRO A 290 11.56 -14.69 13.70
C PRO A 290 11.08 -13.46 14.48
N LEU A 291 10.47 -12.50 13.77
CA LEU A 291 9.87 -11.32 14.41
C LEU A 291 8.76 -11.73 15.38
N TYR A 292 7.85 -12.60 14.94
CA TYR A 292 6.71 -13.03 15.74
C TYR A 292 7.12 -13.79 17.00
N GLU A 293 8.11 -14.68 16.89
CA GLU A 293 8.65 -15.42 18.02
C GLU A 293 9.26 -14.49 19.08
N ASP A 294 9.92 -13.42 18.67
CA ASP A 294 10.45 -12.40 19.60
C ASP A 294 9.30 -11.61 20.26
N LEU A 295 8.28 -11.21 19.49
CA LEU A 295 7.12 -10.48 20.01
C LEU A 295 6.27 -11.28 21.00
N ILE A 296 6.29 -12.61 20.95
CA ILE A 296 5.61 -13.46 21.94
C ILE A 296 6.40 -13.52 23.26
N LYS A 297 7.74 -13.48 23.22
CA LYS A 297 8.58 -13.52 24.42
C LYS A 297 8.46 -12.25 25.27
N GLU A 298 8.19 -11.11 24.63
CA GLU A 298 8.12 -9.78 25.26
C GLU A 298 6.73 -9.41 25.85
N GLN A 299 5.83 -10.37 26.07
CA GLN A 299 4.43 -10.10 26.46
C GLN A 299 4.22 -9.45 27.85
N LYS A 300 5.24 -9.37 28.71
CA LYS A 300 5.09 -8.79 30.05
C LYS A 300 5.13 -7.25 29.97
N ASP A 301 4.12 -6.59 30.53
CA ASP A 301 3.96 -5.12 30.59
C ASP A 301 3.96 -4.40 29.23
N GLU A 302 3.17 -4.92 28.29
CA GLU A 302 3.18 -4.47 26.89
C GLU A 302 2.32 -3.21 26.63
N ASP A 303 2.87 -2.21 25.95
CA ASP A 303 2.11 -1.09 25.39
C ASP A 303 1.17 -1.54 24.25
N SER A 304 0.02 -0.87 24.14
CA SER A 304 -0.98 -1.02 23.07
C SER A 304 -0.38 -1.14 21.66
N SER A 305 0.65 -0.34 21.35
CA SER A 305 1.32 -0.33 20.04
C SER A 305 2.02 -1.66 19.72
N LYS A 306 2.68 -2.28 20.71
CA LYS A 306 3.37 -3.57 20.53
C LYS A 306 2.35 -4.72 20.40
N ALA A 307 1.27 -4.68 21.18
CA ALA A 307 0.19 -5.66 21.08
C ALA A 307 -0.47 -5.64 19.69
N ASP A 308 -0.72 -4.43 19.14
CA ASP A 308 -1.22 -4.24 17.78
C ASP A 308 -0.25 -4.78 16.73
N TRP A 309 1.05 -4.54 16.91
CA TRP A 309 2.08 -5.03 16.01
C TRP A 309 2.18 -6.56 16.01
N ARG A 310 2.13 -7.20 17.19
CA ARG A 310 2.07 -8.67 17.30
C ARG A 310 0.83 -9.22 16.61
N ARG A 311 -0.34 -8.64 16.85
CA ARG A 311 -1.60 -9.04 16.22
C ARG A 311 -1.53 -8.96 14.70
N LEU A 312 -0.99 -7.86 14.18
CA LEU A 312 -0.82 -7.66 12.74
C LEU A 312 0.17 -8.67 12.14
N THR A 313 1.33 -8.87 12.80
CA THR A 313 2.34 -9.86 12.39
C THR A 313 1.75 -11.25 12.31
N ARG A 314 1.03 -11.68 13.36
CA ARG A 314 0.32 -12.96 13.38
C ARG A 314 -0.64 -13.06 12.20
N SER A 315 -1.50 -12.05 11.99
CA SER A 315 -2.47 -12.05 10.87
C SER A 315 -1.83 -12.29 9.50
N PHE A 316 -0.67 -11.68 9.22
CA PHE A 316 0.07 -11.96 7.98
C PHE A 316 0.69 -13.37 7.94
N LEU A 317 1.28 -13.84 9.04
CA LEU A 317 1.84 -15.19 9.15
C LEU A 317 0.79 -16.28 8.94
N CYS A 318 -0.36 -16.18 9.58
CA CYS A 318 -1.42 -17.16 9.45
C CYS A 318 -1.98 -17.16 8.03
N ARG A 319 -2.14 -15.98 7.40
CA ARG A 319 -2.52 -15.88 5.98
C ARG A 319 -1.50 -16.52 5.05
N ALA A 320 -0.22 -16.53 5.42
CA ALA A 320 0.86 -17.14 4.66
C ALA A 320 0.98 -18.66 4.87
N GLY A 321 0.32 -19.24 5.87
CA GLY A 321 0.32 -20.69 6.09
C GLY A 321 1.17 -21.16 7.27
N TYR A 322 1.51 -20.27 8.21
CA TYR A 322 2.32 -20.64 9.37
C TYR A 322 1.58 -21.62 10.30
N LEU A 323 2.03 -22.88 10.34
CA LEU A 323 1.31 -23.99 10.96
C LEU A 323 1.00 -23.80 12.45
N PRO A 324 1.91 -23.29 13.31
CA PRO A 324 1.59 -23.03 14.72
C PRO A 324 0.38 -22.10 14.89
N CYS A 325 0.30 -21.03 14.09
CA CYS A 325 -0.86 -20.15 14.14
C CYS A 325 -2.15 -20.85 13.65
N ILE A 326 -2.06 -21.64 12.58
CA ILE A 326 -3.25 -22.33 12.05
C ILE A 326 -3.82 -23.29 13.11
N LYS A 327 -2.97 -24.04 13.81
CA LYS A 327 -3.39 -24.95 14.89
C LYS A 327 -4.04 -24.21 16.06
N GLU A 328 -3.45 -23.10 16.49
CA GLU A 328 -4.04 -22.22 17.51
C GLU A 328 -5.43 -21.71 17.06
N ALA A 329 -5.53 -21.30 15.79
CA ALA A 329 -6.78 -20.81 15.23
C ALA A 329 -7.88 -21.89 15.12
N GLN A 330 -7.51 -23.11 14.74
CA GLN A 330 -8.42 -24.25 14.71
C GLN A 330 -8.94 -24.58 16.11
N SER A 331 -8.06 -24.67 17.11
CA SER A 331 -8.47 -24.93 18.50
C SER A 331 -9.39 -23.83 19.04
N ALA A 332 -9.08 -22.55 18.78
CA ALA A 332 -9.94 -21.44 19.18
C ALA A 332 -11.31 -21.47 18.50
N PHE A 333 -11.37 -21.85 17.22
CA PHE A 333 -12.61 -21.97 16.47
C PHE A 333 -13.46 -23.16 16.94
N GLU A 334 -12.85 -24.33 17.19
CA GLU A 334 -13.52 -25.50 17.75
C GLU A 334 -14.13 -25.19 19.11
N ASN A 335 -13.38 -24.54 20.00
CA ASN A 335 -13.88 -24.11 21.31
C ASN A 335 -15.06 -23.14 21.17
N TRP A 336 -15.02 -22.25 20.18
CA TRP A 336 -16.11 -21.30 19.92
C TRP A 336 -17.37 -21.96 19.35
N ILE A 337 -17.23 -22.95 18.45
CA ILE A 337 -18.36 -23.71 17.89
C ILE A 337 -18.99 -24.62 18.95
N ASN A 338 -18.17 -25.30 19.76
CA ASN A 338 -18.63 -26.27 20.77
C ASN A 338 -19.09 -25.63 22.08
N GLY A 339 -18.67 -24.39 22.34
CA GLY A 339 -19.08 -23.63 23.51
C GLY A 339 -20.60 -23.43 23.52
N SER A 340 -21.27 -24.07 24.49
CA SER A 340 -22.73 -23.98 24.64
C SER A 340 -23.20 -22.52 24.70
N ASN A 341 -24.33 -22.26 24.03
CA ASN A 341 -24.89 -20.96 23.67
C ASN A 341 -25.38 -20.11 24.89
N HIS A 342 -24.75 -20.17 26.06
CA HIS A 342 -25.33 -19.71 27.32
C HIS A 342 -24.56 -18.68 28.15
N SER A 343 -23.51 -18.04 27.62
CA SER A 343 -23.07 -16.79 28.25
C SER A 343 -22.47 -15.81 27.26
N SER A 344 -22.60 -14.54 27.60
CA SER A 344 -21.91 -13.38 27.02
C SER A 344 -20.36 -13.49 27.03
N GLN A 345 -19.79 -14.65 27.39
CA GLN A 345 -18.34 -14.89 27.50
C GLN A 345 -17.73 -15.60 26.27
N ASN A 346 -18.50 -16.28 25.42
CA ASN A 346 -17.98 -16.88 24.18
C ASN A 346 -17.95 -15.87 23.03
N SER A 347 -17.10 -14.85 23.18
CA SER A 347 -16.86 -13.85 22.14
C SER A 347 -16.26 -14.48 20.88
N LEU A 348 -16.63 -13.96 19.70
CA LEU A 348 -16.12 -14.43 18.41
C LEU A 348 -14.58 -14.28 18.37
N PRO A 349 -13.81 -15.36 18.12
CA PRO A 349 -12.34 -15.29 18.01
C PRO A 349 -11.92 -14.68 16.67
N LYS A 350 -12.15 -13.37 16.48
CA LYS A 350 -12.02 -12.65 15.21
C LYS A 350 -10.70 -12.90 14.48
N GLU A 351 -9.61 -13.01 15.24
CA GLU A 351 -8.25 -13.19 14.72
C GLU A 351 -8.00 -14.60 14.15
N HIS A 352 -8.81 -15.58 14.55
CA HIS A 352 -8.66 -16.99 14.19
C HIS A 352 -9.61 -17.44 13.08
N ILE A 353 -10.66 -16.67 12.78
CA ILE A 353 -11.66 -17.02 11.75
C ILE A 353 -11.04 -17.15 10.36
N CYS A 354 -10.28 -16.13 9.92
CA CYS A 354 -9.74 -16.13 8.57
C CYS A 354 -8.75 -17.29 8.31
N PRO A 355 -7.79 -17.59 9.22
CA PRO A 355 -6.94 -18.77 9.10
C PRO A 355 -7.73 -20.08 8.95
N VAL A 356 -8.80 -20.27 9.72
CA VAL A 356 -9.64 -21.48 9.66
C VAL A 356 -10.36 -21.56 8.32
N PHE A 357 -11.01 -20.50 7.85
CA PHE A 357 -11.71 -20.53 6.56
C PHE A 357 -10.76 -20.70 5.37
N LYS A 358 -9.53 -20.21 5.49
CA LYS A 358 -8.49 -20.33 4.46
C LYS A 358 -7.86 -21.72 4.40
N TRP A 359 -7.43 -22.25 5.53
CA TRP A 359 -6.60 -23.46 5.60
C TRP A 359 -7.33 -24.69 6.14
N GLY A 360 -8.45 -24.49 6.82
CA GLY A 360 -9.30 -25.55 7.34
C GLY A 360 -10.11 -26.25 6.26
N SER A 361 -10.81 -27.30 6.69
CA SER A 361 -11.61 -28.18 5.83
C SER A 361 -12.85 -27.48 5.26
N MET A 362 -13.53 -28.15 4.31
CA MET A 362 -14.85 -27.71 3.87
C MET A 362 -15.86 -27.73 5.02
N ASN A 363 -15.74 -28.70 5.95
CA ASN A 363 -16.63 -28.81 7.10
C ASN A 363 -16.49 -27.60 8.04
N ASP A 364 -15.26 -27.20 8.37
CA ASP A 364 -15.01 -26.01 9.21
C ASP A 364 -15.62 -24.74 8.60
N TRP A 365 -15.53 -24.63 7.27
CA TRP A 365 -16.12 -23.53 6.53
C TRP A 365 -17.66 -23.57 6.53
N ILE A 366 -18.26 -24.77 6.36
CA ILE A 366 -19.72 -24.96 6.43
C ILE A 366 -20.25 -24.63 7.82
N LEU A 367 -19.59 -25.06 8.89
CA LEU A 367 -19.97 -24.70 10.27
C LEU A 367 -19.98 -23.17 10.47
N GLY A 368 -19.01 -22.47 9.88
CA GLY A 368 -18.99 -21.01 9.82
C GLY A 368 -20.20 -20.42 9.10
N LEU A 369 -20.60 -20.99 7.96
CA LEU A 369 -21.79 -20.58 7.22
C LEU A 369 -23.07 -20.80 8.02
N GLU A 370 -23.23 -21.99 8.62
CA GLU A 370 -24.37 -22.32 9.46
C GLU A 370 -24.50 -21.36 10.64
N ARG A 371 -23.39 -20.96 11.25
CA ARG A 371 -23.39 -19.97 12.34
C ARG A 371 -23.87 -18.58 11.90
N ILE A 372 -23.64 -18.19 10.63
CA ILE A 372 -24.19 -16.95 10.06
C ILE A 372 -25.70 -17.06 9.82
N LEU A 373 -26.17 -18.23 9.38
CA LEU A 373 -27.58 -18.48 9.10
C LEU A 373 -28.42 -18.56 10.40
N LEU A 374 -27.87 -19.23 11.41
CA LEU A 374 -28.49 -19.41 12.73
C LEU A 374 -28.10 -18.28 13.70
N PHE A 375 -27.55 -17.16 13.19
CA PHE A 375 -27.03 -16.08 14.03
C PHE A 375 -28.16 -15.52 14.92
N PRO A 376 -28.06 -15.65 16.26
CA PRO A 376 -29.17 -15.28 17.14
C PRO A 376 -29.48 -13.78 17.04
N LYS A 377 -30.78 -13.42 17.03
CA LYS A 377 -31.26 -12.03 16.93
C LYS A 377 -30.73 -11.10 18.05
N LEU A 378 -30.26 -11.67 19.16
CA LEU A 378 -29.78 -10.96 20.35
C LEU A 378 -28.26 -10.62 20.29
N HIS A 379 -27.54 -11.04 19.25
CA HIS A 379 -26.10 -10.74 19.12
C HIS A 379 -25.79 -9.50 18.28
N ILE A 380 -24.54 -9.06 18.37
CA ILE A 380 -24.01 -7.86 17.73
C ILE A 380 -23.97 -8.06 16.20
N GLN A 381 -24.75 -7.27 15.45
CA GLN A 381 -24.80 -7.29 13.98
C GLN A 381 -23.42 -7.12 13.30
N SER A 382 -22.48 -6.45 13.97
CA SER A 382 -21.11 -6.28 13.47
C SER A 382 -20.32 -7.59 13.43
N ASP A 383 -20.57 -8.53 14.34
CA ASP A 383 -19.91 -9.84 14.36
C ASP A 383 -20.40 -10.75 13.24
N ARG A 384 -21.71 -10.75 12.96
CA ARG A 384 -22.27 -11.43 11.77
C ARG A 384 -21.66 -10.87 10.48
N THR A 385 -21.57 -9.55 10.38
CA THR A 385 -21.00 -8.86 9.23
C THR A 385 -19.51 -9.21 9.06
N PHE A 386 -18.76 -9.27 10.16
CA PHE A 386 -17.37 -9.70 10.16
C PHE A 386 -17.21 -11.15 9.68
N LEU A 387 -18.00 -12.08 10.25
CA LEU A 387 -18.00 -13.49 9.84
C LEU A 387 -18.25 -13.65 8.36
N LEU A 388 -19.27 -12.96 7.81
CA LEU A 388 -19.61 -13.02 6.40
C LEU A 388 -18.47 -12.52 5.51
N ARG A 389 -17.79 -11.43 5.91
CA ARG A 389 -16.60 -10.93 5.19
C ARG A 389 -15.48 -11.97 5.17
N MET A 390 -15.19 -12.60 6.31
CA MET A 390 -14.15 -13.62 6.38
C MET A 390 -14.52 -14.86 5.58
N LEU A 391 -15.78 -15.28 5.64
CA LEU A 391 -16.29 -16.46 4.94
C LEU A 391 -16.16 -16.33 3.42
N ALA A 392 -16.42 -15.13 2.88
CA ALA A 392 -16.24 -14.84 1.46
C ALA A 392 -14.78 -14.57 1.06
N GLY A 393 -14.00 -13.87 1.89
CA GLY A 393 -12.70 -13.32 1.50
C GLY A 393 -11.48 -14.16 1.84
N CYS A 394 -11.55 -15.03 2.83
CA CYS A 394 -10.41 -15.82 3.28
C CYS A 394 -10.16 -17.13 2.53
N PRO A 395 -11.17 -17.85 2.00
CA PRO A 395 -10.95 -19.10 1.28
C PRO A 395 -9.90 -18.98 0.18
N SER A 396 -9.00 -19.97 0.11
CA SER A 396 -8.07 -20.12 -1.02
C SER A 396 -8.48 -21.23 -1.99
N GLN A 397 -9.55 -21.95 -1.65
CA GLN A 397 -10.14 -23.03 -2.43
C GLN A 397 -11.34 -22.48 -3.23
N PRO A 398 -11.33 -22.53 -4.58
CA PRO A 398 -12.45 -22.08 -5.41
C PRO A 398 -13.78 -22.74 -5.07
N GLU A 399 -13.77 -23.98 -4.59
CA GLU A 399 -14.96 -24.80 -4.29
C GLU A 399 -15.81 -24.17 -3.18
N LYS A 400 -15.17 -23.62 -2.13
CA LYS A 400 -15.85 -22.90 -1.04
C LYS A 400 -16.57 -21.65 -1.57
N ILE A 401 -15.91 -20.92 -2.47
CA ILE A 401 -16.46 -19.69 -3.07
C ILE A 401 -17.60 -20.02 -4.03
N HIS A 402 -17.46 -21.07 -4.84
CA HIS A 402 -18.50 -21.55 -5.73
C HIS A 402 -19.75 -21.96 -4.95
N TYR A 403 -19.59 -22.75 -3.89
CA TYR A 403 -20.69 -23.14 -3.00
C TYR A 403 -21.40 -21.90 -2.42
N LEU A 404 -20.65 -20.89 -1.98
CA LEU A 404 -21.23 -19.64 -1.48
C LEU A 404 -22.05 -18.92 -2.56
N LEU A 405 -21.55 -18.84 -3.79
CA LEU A 405 -22.24 -18.18 -4.90
C LEU A 405 -23.52 -18.92 -5.28
N GLU A 406 -23.48 -20.24 -5.42
CA GLU A 406 -24.69 -21.04 -5.66
C GLU A 406 -25.72 -20.86 -4.53
N PHE A 407 -25.26 -20.97 -3.27
CA PHE A 407 -26.12 -20.85 -2.10
C PHE A 407 -26.81 -19.48 -2.01
N THR A 408 -26.08 -18.40 -2.30
CA THR A 408 -26.57 -17.03 -2.13
C THR A 408 -27.28 -16.48 -3.36
N MET A 409 -26.86 -16.87 -4.56
CA MET A 409 -27.34 -16.27 -5.79
C MET A 409 -28.31 -17.16 -6.57
N MET A 410 -28.19 -18.49 -6.48
CA MET A 410 -29.07 -19.38 -7.25
C MET A 410 -30.28 -19.83 -6.45
N ARG A 411 -30.07 -20.19 -5.17
CA ARG A 411 -31.15 -20.68 -4.33
C ARG A 411 -32.09 -19.55 -3.91
N ASN A 412 -33.40 -19.77 -3.97
CA ASN A 412 -34.41 -18.80 -3.53
C ASN A 412 -34.61 -18.92 -2.00
N ILE A 413 -33.60 -18.51 -1.25
CA ILE A 413 -33.55 -18.71 0.21
C ILE A 413 -33.69 -17.36 0.92
N SER A 414 -34.66 -17.24 1.82
CA SER A 414 -35.00 -16.02 2.57
C SER A 414 -34.00 -15.62 3.66
N TYR A 415 -32.93 -16.39 3.87
CA TYR A 415 -31.96 -16.18 4.97
C TYR A 415 -30.87 -15.13 4.68
N MET A 416 -30.62 -14.77 3.41
CA MET A 416 -29.61 -13.79 3.02
C MET A 416 -30.26 -12.54 2.42
N LYS A 417 -29.86 -11.36 2.93
CA LYS A 417 -30.36 -10.07 2.43
C LYS A 417 -29.57 -9.63 1.20
N GLU A 418 -30.14 -8.75 0.39
CA GLU A 418 -29.43 -8.15 -0.75
C GLU A 418 -28.14 -7.43 -0.33
N SER A 419 -28.13 -6.82 0.86
CA SER A 419 -26.93 -6.21 1.45
C SER A 419 -25.84 -7.22 1.81
N ASP A 420 -26.20 -8.46 2.15
CA ASP A 420 -25.25 -9.55 2.38
C ASP A 420 -24.61 -9.98 1.06
N VAL A 421 -25.41 -10.13 -0.01
CA VAL A 421 -24.91 -10.44 -1.35
C VAL A 421 -23.99 -9.33 -1.86
N PHE A 422 -24.39 -8.06 -1.69
CA PHE A 422 -23.54 -6.92 -2.03
C PHE A 422 -22.19 -6.98 -1.32
N LEU A 423 -22.19 -7.33 -0.03
CA LEU A 423 -20.98 -7.46 0.76
C LEU A 423 -20.08 -8.60 0.27
N ILE A 424 -20.66 -9.77 -0.02
CA ILE A 424 -19.94 -10.93 -0.59
C ILE A 424 -19.28 -10.52 -1.91
N LEU A 425 -20.05 -9.94 -2.84
CA LEU A 425 -19.53 -9.49 -4.14
C LEU A 425 -18.40 -8.48 -3.98
N ASN A 426 -18.52 -7.57 -3.01
CA ASN A 426 -17.48 -6.60 -2.72
C ASN A 426 -16.18 -7.26 -2.27
N VAL A 427 -16.27 -8.23 -1.37
CA VAL A 427 -15.10 -8.94 -0.86
C VAL A 427 -14.47 -9.81 -1.95
N LEU A 428 -15.27 -10.60 -2.68
CA LEU A 428 -14.79 -11.44 -3.77
C LEU A 428 -14.04 -10.62 -4.84
N GLY A 429 -14.57 -9.44 -5.21
CA GLY A 429 -13.92 -8.54 -6.17
C GLY A 429 -12.55 -8.01 -5.74
N THR A 430 -12.16 -8.15 -4.46
CA THR A 430 -10.86 -7.70 -3.94
C THR A 430 -9.81 -8.81 -3.84
N GLU A 431 -10.22 -10.08 -3.87
CA GLU A 431 -9.37 -11.24 -3.60
C GLU A 431 -9.17 -12.09 -4.87
N THR A 432 -7.94 -12.56 -5.11
CA THR A 432 -7.54 -13.21 -6.38
C THR A 432 -8.38 -14.43 -6.75
N VAL A 433 -8.55 -15.35 -5.79
CA VAL A 433 -9.39 -16.54 -5.98
C VAL A 433 -10.87 -16.15 -6.05
N GLY A 434 -11.27 -15.11 -5.30
CA GLY A 434 -12.65 -14.63 -5.25
C GLY A 434 -13.16 -14.10 -6.57
N PHE A 435 -12.48 -13.12 -7.16
CA PHE A 435 -12.94 -12.51 -8.40
C PHE A 435 -12.81 -13.47 -9.59
N SER A 436 -11.79 -14.35 -9.59
CA SER A 436 -11.62 -15.35 -10.64
C SER A 436 -12.71 -16.42 -10.61
N THR A 437 -13.08 -16.91 -9.43
CA THR A 437 -14.20 -17.85 -9.26
C THR A 437 -15.52 -17.18 -9.62
N LEU A 438 -15.73 -15.92 -9.21
CA LEU A 438 -16.92 -15.16 -9.54
C LEU A 438 -17.07 -14.94 -11.06
N LEU A 439 -15.98 -14.66 -11.77
CA LEU A 439 -16.02 -14.52 -13.22
C LEU A 439 -16.45 -15.82 -13.91
N ASN A 440 -15.87 -16.96 -13.52
CA ASN A 440 -16.27 -18.26 -14.08
C ASN A 440 -17.75 -18.53 -13.78
N PHE A 441 -18.20 -18.30 -12.54
CA PHE A 441 -19.60 -18.46 -12.17
C PHE A 441 -20.55 -17.61 -13.04
N ILE A 442 -20.21 -16.35 -13.33
CA ILE A 442 -21.00 -15.47 -14.20
C ILE A 442 -21.05 -16.01 -15.63
N VAL A 443 -19.90 -16.45 -16.17
CA VAL A 443 -19.80 -16.99 -17.53
C VAL A 443 -20.62 -18.27 -17.67
N ASP A 444 -20.47 -19.19 -16.71
CA ASP A 444 -21.08 -20.51 -16.76
C ASP A 444 -22.61 -20.46 -16.51
N ASN A 445 -23.11 -19.42 -15.84
CA ASN A 445 -24.52 -19.27 -15.46
C ASN A 445 -25.16 -17.99 -16.02
N TRP A 446 -24.67 -17.50 -17.16
CA TRP A 446 -25.05 -16.17 -17.68
C TRP A 446 -26.56 -15.96 -17.78
N ASP A 447 -27.30 -16.88 -18.38
CA ASP A 447 -28.74 -16.73 -18.60
C ASP A 447 -29.52 -16.60 -17.29
N PHE A 448 -29.18 -17.43 -16.30
CA PHE A 448 -29.79 -17.37 -14.97
C PHE A 448 -29.46 -16.05 -14.28
N VAL A 449 -28.18 -15.67 -14.28
CA VAL A 449 -27.68 -14.44 -13.67
C VAL A 449 -28.34 -13.22 -14.29
N TYR A 450 -28.43 -13.18 -15.61
CA TYR A 450 -29.11 -12.11 -16.35
C TYR A 450 -30.58 -12.04 -15.96
N GLN A 451 -31.34 -13.12 -16.11
CA GLN A 451 -32.77 -13.14 -15.81
C GLN A 451 -33.09 -12.65 -14.40
N LYS A 452 -32.30 -13.06 -13.40
CA LYS A 452 -32.52 -12.73 -12.00
C LYS A 452 -32.04 -11.33 -11.61
N TYR A 453 -30.89 -10.87 -12.11
CA TYR A 453 -30.20 -9.69 -11.57
C TYR A 453 -30.17 -8.48 -12.49
N HIS A 454 -30.49 -8.57 -13.79
CA HIS A 454 -30.36 -7.43 -14.74
C HIS A 454 -31.16 -6.17 -14.37
N LYS A 455 -32.18 -6.30 -13.51
CA LYS A 455 -32.99 -5.18 -12.98
C LYS A 455 -32.71 -4.86 -11.50
N SER A 456 -31.82 -5.60 -10.84
CA SER A 456 -31.45 -5.38 -9.44
C SER A 456 -30.31 -4.38 -9.35
N ASP A 457 -30.28 -3.64 -8.23
CA ASP A 457 -29.17 -2.74 -7.88
C ASP A 457 -27.83 -3.48 -7.72
N LEU A 458 -27.86 -4.82 -7.61
CA LEU A 458 -26.67 -5.66 -7.59
C LEU A 458 -26.00 -5.84 -8.96
N TRP A 459 -26.67 -5.54 -10.08
CA TRP A 459 -26.17 -5.85 -11.43
C TRP A 459 -24.79 -5.27 -11.70
N ASP A 460 -24.65 -3.96 -11.51
CA ASP A 460 -23.39 -3.24 -11.72
C ASP A 460 -22.31 -3.72 -10.75
N LYS A 461 -22.70 -4.06 -9.52
CA LYS A 461 -21.76 -4.57 -8.50
C LYS A 461 -21.26 -5.96 -8.85
N LEU A 462 -22.15 -6.85 -9.29
CA LEU A 462 -21.85 -8.22 -9.69
C LEU A 462 -20.84 -8.23 -10.83
N LEU A 463 -21.19 -7.54 -11.92
CA LEU A 463 -20.33 -7.47 -13.10
C LEU A 463 -19.04 -6.72 -12.81
N GLY A 464 -19.09 -5.60 -12.08
CA GLY A 464 -17.90 -4.87 -11.69
C GLY A 464 -16.95 -5.68 -10.79
N SER A 465 -17.47 -6.55 -9.93
CA SER A 465 -16.64 -7.38 -9.04
C SER A 465 -16.05 -8.59 -9.78
N GLY A 466 -16.78 -9.20 -10.72
CA GLY A 466 -16.27 -10.34 -11.51
C GLY A 466 -15.36 -9.94 -12.67
N THR A 467 -15.60 -8.78 -13.30
CA THR A 467 -14.87 -8.33 -14.50
C THR A 467 -13.90 -7.19 -14.27
N GLY A 468 -13.90 -6.57 -13.08
CA GLY A 468 -13.13 -5.35 -12.81
C GLY A 468 -11.63 -5.53 -12.60
N ARG A 469 -11.15 -6.78 -12.46
CA ARG A 469 -9.72 -7.11 -12.34
C ARG A 469 -9.30 -8.13 -13.37
N ILE A 470 -8.54 -7.65 -14.35
CA ILE A 470 -7.99 -8.49 -15.41
C ILE A 470 -6.49 -8.22 -15.50
N SER A 471 -5.72 -9.29 -15.34
CA SER A 471 -4.27 -9.28 -15.12
C SER A 471 -3.56 -10.36 -15.95
N THR A 472 -4.31 -11.20 -16.65
CA THR A 472 -3.82 -12.27 -17.53
C THR A 472 -4.53 -12.21 -18.88
N GLN A 473 -3.84 -12.66 -19.93
CA GLN A 473 -4.40 -12.69 -21.28
C GLN A 473 -5.63 -13.60 -21.37
N GLN A 474 -5.55 -14.80 -20.79
CA GLN A 474 -6.67 -15.74 -20.75
C GLN A 474 -7.94 -15.12 -20.15
N ARG A 475 -7.80 -14.30 -19.10
CA ARG A 475 -8.95 -13.65 -18.47
C ARG A 475 -9.49 -12.50 -19.32
N TYR A 476 -8.61 -11.74 -19.98
CA TYR A 476 -9.03 -10.73 -20.94
C TYR A 476 -9.86 -11.33 -22.06
N ASP A 477 -9.42 -12.45 -22.62
CA ASP A 477 -10.13 -13.13 -23.71
C ASP A 477 -11.51 -13.64 -23.24
N LYS A 478 -11.60 -14.18 -22.01
CA LYS A 478 -12.88 -14.56 -21.39
C LYS A 478 -13.83 -13.38 -21.23
N VAL A 479 -13.38 -12.27 -20.64
CA VAL A 479 -14.24 -11.09 -20.43
C VAL A 479 -14.64 -10.45 -21.76
N LYS A 480 -13.72 -10.42 -22.74
CA LYS A 480 -14.00 -9.92 -24.08
C LYS A 480 -15.06 -10.77 -24.79
N THR A 481 -14.93 -12.09 -24.76
CA THR A 481 -15.91 -13.02 -25.34
C THR A 481 -17.27 -12.86 -24.70
N LEU A 482 -17.33 -12.78 -23.36
CA LEU A 482 -18.56 -12.51 -22.61
C LEU A 482 -19.20 -11.19 -23.06
N PHE A 483 -18.38 -10.14 -23.22
CA PHE A 483 -18.86 -8.83 -23.65
C PHE A 483 -19.42 -8.84 -25.08
N GLU A 484 -18.75 -9.53 -26.00
CA GLU A 484 -19.15 -9.62 -27.41
C GLU A 484 -20.45 -10.44 -27.58
N ASN A 485 -20.57 -11.56 -26.87
CA ASN A 485 -21.75 -12.42 -26.93
C ASN A 485 -23.02 -11.76 -26.36
N HIS A 486 -22.88 -10.87 -25.37
CA HIS A 486 -24.01 -10.33 -24.60
C HIS A 486 -24.09 -8.80 -24.61
N LYS A 487 -23.53 -8.15 -25.64
CA LYS A 487 -23.33 -6.69 -25.71
C LYS A 487 -24.58 -5.86 -25.39
N THR A 488 -25.77 -6.31 -25.80
CA THR A 488 -27.06 -5.62 -25.58
C THR A 488 -27.64 -5.86 -24.19
N GLN A 489 -27.21 -6.92 -23.50
CA GLN A 489 -27.73 -7.35 -22.20
C GLN A 489 -27.03 -6.65 -21.02
N PHE A 490 -25.89 -6.00 -21.22
CA PHE A 490 -25.14 -5.35 -20.12
C PHE A 490 -25.82 -4.13 -19.51
N GLY A 491 -26.67 -3.41 -20.25
CA GLY A 491 -27.37 -2.23 -19.74
C GLY A 491 -26.42 -1.19 -19.10
N SER A 492 -26.71 -0.80 -17.86
CA SER A 492 -25.91 0.14 -17.06
C SER A 492 -24.45 -0.30 -16.89
N ALA A 493 -24.19 -1.60 -16.77
CA ALA A 493 -22.85 -2.13 -16.51
C ALA A 493 -21.90 -2.09 -17.72
N LYS A 494 -22.39 -1.74 -18.92
CA LYS A 494 -21.58 -1.70 -20.15
C LYS A 494 -20.31 -0.85 -20.00
N HIS A 495 -20.45 0.35 -19.43
CA HIS A 495 -19.32 1.26 -19.24
C HIS A 495 -18.26 0.71 -18.28
N ILE A 496 -18.65 -0.14 -17.32
CA ILE A 496 -17.76 -0.78 -16.34
C ILE A 496 -16.83 -1.76 -17.06
N ILE A 497 -17.39 -2.58 -17.96
CA ILE A 497 -16.64 -3.60 -18.69
C ILE A 497 -15.75 -2.96 -19.75
N GLU A 498 -16.26 -1.98 -20.51
CA GLU A 498 -15.47 -1.23 -21.49
C GLU A 498 -14.26 -0.55 -20.83
N ARG A 499 -14.46 0.03 -19.64
CA ARG A 499 -13.37 0.59 -18.83
C ARG A 499 -12.40 -0.49 -18.37
N SER A 500 -12.89 -1.64 -17.91
CA SER A 500 -12.04 -2.75 -17.46
C SER A 500 -11.16 -3.24 -18.61
N LEU A 501 -11.74 -3.60 -19.75
CA LEU A 501 -11.03 -4.06 -20.95
C LEU A 501 -10.01 -3.03 -21.45
N ARG A 502 -10.32 -1.73 -21.39
CA ARG A 502 -9.39 -0.66 -21.78
C ARG A 502 -8.16 -0.58 -20.87
N ASN A 503 -8.36 -0.66 -19.56
CA ASN A 503 -7.27 -0.51 -18.58
C ASN A 503 -6.42 -1.79 -18.44
N THR A 504 -6.98 -2.93 -18.83
CA THR A 504 -6.36 -4.26 -18.64
C THR A 504 -5.04 -4.44 -19.39
N LYS A 505 -4.90 -3.85 -20.58
CA LYS A 505 -3.71 -4.06 -21.43
C LYS A 505 -2.41 -3.72 -20.69
N GLU A 506 -2.41 -2.64 -19.93
CA GLU A 506 -1.26 -2.20 -19.14
C GLU A 506 -0.98 -3.08 -17.92
N GLU A 507 -2.03 -3.62 -17.29
CA GLU A 507 -1.88 -4.55 -16.17
C GLU A 507 -1.34 -5.91 -16.63
N ILE A 508 -1.76 -6.39 -17.81
CA ILE A 508 -1.17 -7.58 -18.45
C ILE A 508 0.30 -7.34 -18.77
N ASN A 509 0.64 -6.21 -19.39
CA ASN A 509 2.03 -5.87 -19.71
C ASN A 509 2.88 -5.79 -18.43
N TRP A 510 2.37 -5.17 -17.38
CA TRP A 510 3.04 -5.15 -16.07
C TRP A 510 3.27 -6.57 -15.53
N SER A 511 2.25 -7.44 -15.58
CA SER A 511 2.36 -8.83 -15.12
C SER A 511 3.43 -9.61 -15.90
N GLN A 512 3.42 -9.51 -17.24
CA GLN A 512 4.38 -10.17 -18.11
C GLN A 512 5.83 -9.73 -17.85
N LEU A 513 6.06 -8.45 -17.54
CA LEU A 513 7.40 -7.92 -17.27
C LEU A 513 7.89 -8.26 -15.85
N ASN A 514 7.01 -8.29 -14.86
CA ASN A 514 7.42 -8.31 -13.45
C ASN A 514 7.24 -9.67 -12.76
N MET A 515 6.27 -10.50 -13.16
CA MET A 515 6.07 -11.81 -12.54
C MET A 515 7.27 -12.74 -12.69
N PRO A 516 7.93 -12.85 -13.86
CA PRO A 516 9.13 -13.69 -14.00
C PRO A 516 10.29 -13.20 -13.10
N VAL A 517 10.43 -11.88 -12.94
CA VAL A 517 11.46 -11.28 -12.07
C VAL A 517 11.21 -11.63 -10.60
N ILE A 518 9.96 -11.52 -10.15
CA ILE A 518 9.56 -11.87 -8.79
C ILE A 518 9.77 -13.36 -8.54
N GLU A 519 9.33 -14.21 -9.47
CA GLU A 519 9.48 -15.66 -9.37
C GLU A 519 10.96 -16.07 -9.28
N ASN A 520 11.79 -15.59 -10.19
CA ASN A 520 13.22 -15.90 -10.19
C ASN A 520 13.91 -15.43 -8.90
N TRP A 521 13.54 -14.24 -8.40
CA TRP A 521 14.08 -13.75 -7.13
C TRP A 521 13.68 -14.65 -5.96
N LEU A 522 12.41 -15.08 -5.90
CA LEU A 522 11.93 -16.00 -4.87
C LEU A 522 12.63 -17.35 -4.94
N ASP A 523 12.88 -17.87 -6.14
CA ASP A 523 13.63 -19.12 -6.34
C ASP A 523 15.05 -19.01 -5.80
N MET A 524 15.76 -17.93 -6.13
CA MET A 524 17.09 -17.66 -5.58
C MET A 524 17.04 -17.50 -4.05
N PHE A 525 16.08 -16.77 -3.52
CA PHE A 525 15.97 -16.55 -2.07
C PHE A 525 15.77 -17.87 -1.31
N LEU A 526 14.90 -18.74 -1.82
CA LEU A 526 14.58 -20.03 -1.20
C LEU A 526 15.69 -21.07 -1.39
N SER A 527 16.43 -21.05 -2.50
CA SER A 527 17.51 -22.00 -2.75
C SER A 527 18.67 -21.87 -1.75
N HIS A 528 19.03 -20.64 -1.38
CA HIS A 528 20.10 -20.34 -0.41
C HIS A 528 19.79 -20.79 1.03
N LYS A 529 18.61 -21.39 1.27
CA LYS A 529 18.18 -21.91 2.58
C LYS A 529 18.20 -23.44 2.65
N ILE A 530 18.27 -24.12 1.50
CA ILE A 530 18.29 -25.58 1.42
C ILE A 530 19.74 -26.11 1.45
N THR A 531 20.70 -25.26 1.09
CA THR A 531 22.14 -25.41 1.37
C THR A 531 22.48 -24.80 2.71
#